data_AF-A0A392RE35-F1
#
_entry.id   AF-A0A392RE35-F1
#
_cell.length_a   1.000
_cell.length_b   1.000
_cell.length_c   1.000
_cell.angle_alpha   90.00
_cell.angle_beta   90.00
_cell.angle_gamma   90.00
#
_symmetry.space_group_name_H-M   'P 1'
#
loop_
_entity.id
_entity.type
_entity.pdbx_description
1 polymer ?
#
loop_
_entity_poly.entity_id
_entity_poly.type
_entity_poly.pdbx_seq_one_letter_code
_entity_poly.pdbx_strand_id
1 'polypeptide(L)'
;EVYFRVQDTSVAVKMGLAQLSMEGPTIHFFNSLLEENPNLTWEEFKTELLERYGGLGEGDVYEQLTELRQKGTVEEYIQEFERLTAQIPRLPDKQYLGYFLHGLKDEIRGRVRSFVAMGPITRSKLLHVTKAVEREIYGG
;
A
#
# COMPACT_ATOMS: atom_id res chain seq x y z
N GLU A 1 -10.75 -8.62 -4.59
CA GLU A 1 -11.03 -7.65 -5.68
C GLU A 1 -10.90 -8.22 -7.09
N VAL A 2 -9.76 -8.81 -7.48
CA VAL A 2 -9.58 -9.33 -8.86
C VAL A 2 -10.62 -10.39 -9.23
N TYR A 3 -10.88 -11.35 -8.34
CA TYR A 3 -11.92 -12.37 -8.53
C TYR A 3 -13.29 -11.76 -8.86
N PHE A 4 -13.79 -10.86 -8.00
CA PHE A 4 -15.10 -10.22 -8.19
C PHE A 4 -15.19 -9.38 -9.46
N ARG A 5 -14.11 -8.68 -9.84
CA ARG A 5 -14.07 -7.91 -11.09
C ARG A 5 -14.13 -8.80 -12.32
N VAL A 6 -13.39 -9.91 -12.32
CA VAL A 6 -13.39 -10.86 -13.44
C VAL A 6 -14.74 -11.55 -13.61
N GLN A 7 -15.43 -11.81 -12.49
CA GLN A 7 -16.75 -12.45 -12.46
C GLN A 7 -17.93 -11.46 -12.57
N ASP A 8 -17.66 -10.18 -12.80
CA ASP A 8 -18.67 -9.10 -12.82
C ASP A 8 -19.66 -9.16 -11.63
N THR A 9 -19.13 -9.45 -10.44
CA THR A 9 -19.93 -9.67 -9.24
C THR A 9 -20.50 -8.35 -8.73
N SER A 10 -21.83 -8.27 -8.63
CA SER A 10 -22.50 -7.10 -8.04
C SER A 10 -22.16 -6.94 -6.56
N VAL A 11 -22.16 -5.69 -6.08
CA VAL A 11 -21.81 -5.36 -4.68
C VAL A 11 -22.68 -6.13 -3.69
N ALA A 12 -23.96 -6.36 -4.02
CA ALA A 12 -24.92 -7.07 -3.17
C ALA A 12 -24.52 -8.53 -2.87
N VAL A 13 -23.81 -9.20 -3.77
CA VAL A 13 -23.38 -10.61 -3.58
C VAL A 13 -21.91 -10.76 -3.21
N LYS A 14 -21.09 -9.70 -3.31
CA LYS A 14 -19.67 -9.75 -2.90
C LYS A 14 -19.50 -10.20 -1.45
N MET A 15 -20.33 -9.70 -0.54
CA MET A 15 -20.28 -10.04 0.89
C MET A 15 -20.50 -11.53 1.13
N GLY A 16 -21.57 -12.10 0.56
CA GLY A 16 -21.88 -13.53 0.69
C GLY A 16 -20.80 -14.43 0.09
N LEU A 17 -20.26 -14.07 -1.09
CA LEU A 17 -19.17 -14.83 -1.71
C LEU A 17 -17.85 -14.73 -0.91
N ALA A 18 -17.56 -13.56 -0.33
CA ALA A 18 -16.43 -13.41 0.56
C ALA A 18 -16.58 -14.31 1.79
N GLN A 19 -17.78 -14.38 2.38
CA GLN A 19 -18.08 -15.22 3.54
C GLN A 19 -17.86 -16.71 3.24
N LEU A 20 -18.32 -17.17 2.08
CA LEU A 20 -18.11 -18.55 1.62
C LEU A 20 -16.63 -18.91 1.38
N SER A 21 -15.80 -17.90 1.13
CA SER A 21 -14.37 -18.09 0.88
C SER A 21 -13.52 -17.97 2.15
N MET A 22 -14.14 -17.69 3.31
CA MET A 22 -13.44 -17.59 4.58
C MET A 22 -13.36 -18.93 5.28
N GLU A 23 -12.17 -19.24 5.79
CA GLU A 23 -11.91 -20.46 6.53
C GLU A 23 -11.29 -20.15 7.89
N GLY A 24 -11.44 -21.10 8.82
CA GLY A 24 -10.83 -21.02 10.14
C GLY A 24 -11.37 -19.85 10.99
N PRO A 25 -10.54 -19.26 11.88
CA PRO A 25 -10.98 -18.22 12.82
C PRO A 25 -11.55 -16.95 12.16
N THR A 26 -11.25 -16.70 10.89
CA THR A 26 -11.71 -15.52 10.15
C THR A 26 -13.22 -15.51 9.94
N ILE A 27 -13.87 -16.68 9.83
CA ILE A 27 -15.32 -16.75 9.64
C ILE A 27 -16.09 -16.25 10.87
N HIS A 28 -15.57 -16.52 12.08
CA HIS A 28 -16.20 -16.07 13.32
C HIS A 28 -16.16 -14.55 13.45
N PHE A 29 -15.03 -13.94 13.07
CA PHE A 29 -14.91 -12.49 13.00
C PHE A 29 -15.94 -11.89 12.04
N PHE A 30 -16.04 -12.43 10.84
CA PHE A 30 -16.93 -11.87 9.84
C PHE A 30 -18.40 -11.99 10.24
N ASN A 31 -18.79 -13.12 10.84
CA ASN A 31 -20.15 -13.28 11.35
C ASN A 31 -20.47 -12.26 12.47
N SER A 32 -19.55 -12.05 13.42
CA SER A 32 -19.71 -11.02 14.47
C SER A 32 -19.89 -9.63 13.86
N LEU A 33 -19.08 -9.29 12.86
CA LEU A 33 -19.13 -7.99 12.21
C LEU A 33 -20.47 -7.73 11.48
N LEU A 34 -21.05 -8.77 10.86
CA LEU A 34 -22.37 -8.69 10.22
C LEU A 34 -23.52 -8.63 11.23
N GLU A 35 -23.39 -9.28 12.39
CA GLU A 35 -24.37 -9.18 13.47
C GLU A 35 -24.38 -7.78 14.08
N GLU A 36 -23.20 -7.17 14.26
CA GLU A 36 -23.04 -5.81 14.79
C GLU A 36 -23.47 -4.73 13.78
N ASN A 37 -23.19 -4.94 12.49
CA ASN A 37 -23.59 -4.03 11.42
C ASN A 37 -24.23 -4.80 10.24
N PRO A 38 -25.56 -5.03 10.27
CA PRO A 38 -26.27 -5.72 9.19
C PRO A 38 -26.23 -4.99 7.83
N ASN A 39 -25.91 -3.69 7.83
CA ASN A 39 -25.84 -2.87 6.62
C ASN A 39 -24.38 -2.60 6.18
N LEU A 40 -23.42 -3.37 6.70
CA LEU A 40 -22.00 -3.23 6.40
C LEU A 40 -21.75 -3.23 4.89
N THR A 41 -21.17 -2.14 4.40
CA THR A 41 -20.81 -2.00 3.00
C THR A 41 -19.52 -2.75 2.67
N TRP A 42 -19.30 -3.02 1.38
CA TRP A 42 -18.08 -3.66 0.90
C TRP A 42 -16.80 -2.89 1.26
N GLU A 43 -16.87 -1.55 1.30
CA GLU A 43 -15.71 -0.71 1.63
C GLU A 43 -15.41 -0.72 3.14
N GLU A 44 -16.44 -0.67 3.99
CA GLU A 44 -16.28 -0.82 5.44
C GLU A 44 -15.73 -2.21 5.78
N PHE A 45 -16.27 -3.26 5.15
CA PHE A 45 -15.76 -4.62 5.32
C PHE A 45 -14.28 -4.78 4.96
N LYS A 46 -13.82 -4.15 3.87
CA LYS A 46 -12.38 -4.13 3.52
C LYS A 46 -11.55 -3.41 4.57
N THR A 47 -12.07 -2.33 5.14
CA THR A 47 -11.40 -1.56 6.19
C THR A 47 -11.20 -2.44 7.43
N GLU A 48 -12.25 -3.11 7.88
CA GLU A 48 -12.23 -4.06 9.01
C GLU A 48 -11.24 -5.23 8.79
N LEU A 49 -11.17 -5.76 7.57
CA LEU A 49 -10.17 -6.77 7.21
C LEU A 49 -8.74 -6.21 7.28
N LEU A 50 -8.51 -4.98 6.83
CA LEU A 50 -7.20 -4.33 6.89
C LEU A 50 -6.79 -4.02 8.33
N GLU A 51 -7.72 -3.59 9.18
CA GLU A 51 -7.45 -3.38 10.61
C GLU A 51 -7.05 -4.67 11.31
N ARG A 52 -7.74 -5.79 11.00
CA ARG A 52 -7.46 -7.08 11.63
C ARG A 52 -6.24 -7.81 11.05
N TYR A 53 -5.99 -7.69 9.75
CA TYR A 53 -5.01 -8.53 9.02
C TYR A 53 -4.00 -7.76 8.16
N GLY A 54 -4.16 -6.45 7.96
CA GLY A 54 -3.29 -5.60 7.11
C GLY A 54 -1.86 -5.40 7.62
N GLY A 55 -1.58 -5.92 8.81
CA GLY A 55 -0.30 -5.79 9.49
C GLY A 55 -0.32 -4.63 10.45
N LEU A 56 0.06 -4.92 11.70
CA LEU A 56 0.15 -3.98 12.82
C LEU A 56 1.28 -2.97 12.59
N GLY A 57 1.01 -1.91 11.84
CA GLY A 57 1.65 -0.62 12.11
C GLY A 57 0.76 0.14 13.10
N GLU A 58 1.34 0.84 14.07
CA GLU A 58 0.58 1.84 14.81
C GLU A 58 0.14 2.93 13.82
N GLY A 59 -1.14 3.28 13.84
CA GLY A 59 -1.68 4.34 12.97
C GLY A 59 -2.18 3.88 11.59
N ASP A 60 -2.86 4.79 10.90
CA ASP A 60 -3.40 4.52 9.58
C ASP A 60 -2.29 4.40 8.50
N VAL A 61 -2.63 3.94 7.29
CA VAL A 61 -1.64 3.73 6.22
C VAL A 61 -0.93 5.03 5.82
N TYR A 62 -1.57 6.20 5.90
CA TYR A 62 -0.94 7.49 5.61
C TYR A 62 0.04 7.92 6.71
N GLU A 63 -0.27 7.62 7.97
CA GLU A 63 0.65 7.78 9.10
C GLU A 63 1.87 6.88 8.91
N GLN A 64 1.66 5.60 8.62
CA GLN A 64 2.73 4.64 8.32
C GLN A 64 3.59 5.09 7.12
N LEU A 65 2.99 5.60 6.04
CA LEU A 65 3.72 6.17 4.90
C LEU A 65 4.54 7.40 5.27
N THR A 66 4.04 8.23 6.19
CA THR A 66 4.74 9.43 6.68
C THR A 66 5.94 9.05 7.55
N GLU A 67 5.81 7.99 8.33
CA GLU A 67 6.87 7.49 9.23
C GLU A 67 7.87 6.55 8.53
N LEU A 68 7.51 5.99 7.38
CA LEU A 68 8.36 5.05 6.67
C LEU A 68 9.72 5.68 6.32
N ARG A 69 10.80 5.02 6.76
CA ARG A 69 12.18 5.41 6.48
C ARG A 69 12.96 4.24 5.90
N GLN A 70 13.80 4.51 4.91
CA GLN A 70 14.78 3.58 4.39
C GLN A 70 15.85 3.29 5.46
N LYS A 71 15.76 2.10 6.07
CA LYS A 71 16.77 1.61 7.03
C LYS A 71 17.87 0.80 6.33
N GLY A 72 17.46 -0.13 5.46
CA GLY A 72 18.34 -0.99 4.67
C GLY A 72 18.53 -0.51 3.24
N THR A 73 18.39 -1.45 2.31
CA THR A 73 18.51 -1.24 0.86
C THR A 73 17.30 -0.48 0.30
N VAL A 74 17.47 0.15 -0.86
CA VAL A 74 16.36 0.74 -1.61
C VAL A 74 15.34 -0.31 -2.02
N GLU A 75 15.78 -1.54 -2.32
CA GLU A 75 14.86 -2.63 -2.66
C GLU A 75 13.87 -2.94 -1.53
N GLU A 76 14.38 -3.13 -0.31
CA GLU A 76 13.56 -3.37 0.87
C GLU A 76 12.62 -2.19 1.15
N TYR A 77 13.11 -0.97 1.01
CA TYR A 77 12.29 0.24 1.16
C TYR A 77 11.16 0.31 0.12
N ILE A 78 11.45 0.00 -1.15
CA ILE A 78 10.45 -0.01 -2.22
C ILE A 78 9.37 -1.06 -1.94
N GLN A 79 9.77 -2.27 -1.53
CA GLN A 79 8.82 -3.34 -1.22
C GLN A 79 7.86 -2.93 -0.10
N GLU A 80 8.37 -2.32 0.97
CA GLU A 80 7.52 -1.86 2.08
C GLU A 80 6.63 -0.67 1.66
N PHE A 81 7.16 0.25 0.87
CA PHE A 81 6.37 1.37 0.32
C PHE A 81 5.24 0.87 -0.60
N GLU A 82 5.51 -0.11 -1.45
CA GLU A 82 4.50 -0.74 -2.31
C GLU A 82 3.47 -1.53 -1.49
N ARG A 83 3.89 -2.23 -0.43
CA ARG A 83 2.99 -2.93 0.51
C ARG A 83 2.00 -1.96 1.16
N LEU A 84 2.45 -0.80 1.61
CA LEU A 84 1.58 0.23 2.18
C LEU A 84 0.67 0.85 1.13
N THR A 85 1.21 1.29 -0.01
CA THR A 85 0.41 1.94 -1.05
C THR A 85 -0.60 1.01 -1.74
N ALA A 86 -0.43 -0.31 -1.65
CA ALA A 86 -1.40 -1.29 -2.13
C ALA A 86 -2.67 -1.38 -1.27
N GLN A 87 -2.63 -0.89 -0.03
CA GLN A 87 -3.76 -0.95 0.92
C GLN A 87 -4.71 0.25 0.80
N ILE A 88 -4.29 1.31 0.09
CA ILE A 88 -5.06 2.53 -0.09
C ILE A 88 -5.41 2.79 -1.56
N PRO A 89 -6.42 3.64 -1.84
CA PRO A 89 -6.66 4.11 -3.20
C PRO A 89 -5.41 4.73 -3.83
N ARG A 90 -5.33 4.68 -5.16
CA ARG A 90 -4.19 5.23 -5.89
C ARG A 90 -3.97 6.70 -5.52
N LEU A 91 -2.85 6.98 -4.85
CA LEU A 91 -2.42 8.35 -4.51
C LEU A 91 -2.26 9.21 -5.78
N PRO A 92 -2.51 10.53 -5.72
CA PRO A 92 -2.02 11.48 -6.71
C PRO A 92 -0.50 11.40 -6.86
N ASP A 93 0.03 11.58 -8.07
CA ASP A 93 1.46 11.37 -8.34
C ASP A 93 2.37 12.30 -7.52
N LYS A 94 1.91 13.52 -7.21
CA LYS A 94 2.64 14.44 -6.32
C LYS A 94 2.74 13.90 -4.88
N GLN A 95 1.67 13.29 -4.36
CA GLN A 95 1.67 12.70 -3.02
C GLN A 95 2.52 11.43 -2.97
N TYR A 96 2.37 10.55 -3.96
CA TYR A 96 3.21 9.35 -4.10
C TYR A 96 4.70 9.71 -4.09
N LEU A 97 5.09 10.68 -4.92
CA LEU A 97 6.46 11.18 -4.97
C LEU A 97 6.89 11.81 -3.64
N GLY A 98 6.03 12.60 -3.01
CA GLY A 98 6.31 13.25 -1.73
C GLY A 98 6.65 12.24 -0.63
N TYR A 99 5.78 11.25 -0.41
CA TYR A 99 6.00 10.19 0.57
C TYR A 99 7.26 9.37 0.24
N PHE A 100 7.40 8.96 -1.03
CA PHE A 100 8.54 8.15 -1.46
C PHE A 100 9.87 8.88 -1.24
N LEU A 101 9.98 10.15 -1.66
CA LEU A 101 11.21 10.92 -1.45
C LEU A 101 11.47 11.21 0.02
N HIS A 102 10.42 11.40 0.83
CA HIS A 102 10.58 11.72 2.25
C HIS A 102 11.24 10.58 3.03
N GLY A 103 10.91 9.33 2.69
CA GLY A 103 11.42 8.16 3.38
C GLY A 103 12.85 7.73 2.99
N LEU A 104 13.37 8.17 1.85
CA LEU A 104 14.73 7.81 1.40
C LEU A 104 15.82 8.43 2.28
N LYS A 105 16.97 7.74 2.37
CA LYS A 105 18.20 8.27 2.97
C LYS A 105 18.64 9.55 2.27
N ASP A 106 19.19 10.50 3.03
CA ASP A 106 19.49 11.84 2.54
C ASP A 106 20.40 11.86 1.30
N GLU A 107 21.45 11.03 1.28
CA GLU A 107 22.36 10.89 0.14
C GLU A 107 21.67 10.43 -1.16
N ILE A 108 20.72 9.49 -1.06
CA ILE A 108 19.95 8.97 -2.19
C ILE A 108 18.89 10.00 -2.58
N ARG A 109 18.15 10.52 -1.60
CA ARG A 109 17.08 11.50 -1.78
C ARG A 109 17.54 12.73 -2.55
N GLY A 110 18.72 13.27 -2.22
CA GLY A 110 19.30 14.43 -2.90
C GLY A 110 19.49 14.18 -4.39
N ARG A 111 20.11 13.04 -4.76
CA ARG A 111 20.33 12.68 -6.17
C ARG A 111 19.03 12.42 -6.91
N VAL A 112 18.10 11.67 -6.32
CA VAL A 112 16.80 11.39 -6.95
C VAL A 112 16.00 12.68 -7.16
N ARG A 113 16.01 13.61 -6.21
CA ARG A 113 15.36 14.93 -6.37
C ARG A 113 15.91 15.70 -7.57
N SER A 114 17.21 15.69 -7.80
CA SER A 114 17.82 16.33 -8.97
C SER A 114 17.30 15.72 -10.27
N PHE A 115 17.18 14.40 -10.37
CA PHE A 115 16.58 13.74 -11.54
C PHE A 115 15.11 14.12 -11.75
N VAL A 116 14.32 14.18 -10.67
CA VAL A 116 12.91 14.58 -10.73
C VAL A 116 12.76 16.04 -11.18
N ALA A 117 13.69 16.92 -10.81
CA ALA A 117 13.67 18.32 -11.22
C ALA A 117 13.92 18.51 -12.74
N MET A 118 14.50 17.52 -13.42
CA MET A 118 14.75 17.58 -14.88
C MET A 118 13.48 17.39 -15.72
N GLY A 119 12.38 16.91 -15.12
CA GLY A 119 11.10 16.76 -15.81
C GLY A 119 10.19 15.69 -15.20
N PRO A 120 8.98 15.53 -15.74
CA PRO A 120 8.02 14.55 -15.26
C PRO A 120 8.61 13.13 -15.25
N ILE A 121 8.46 12.44 -14.13
CA ILE A 121 8.91 11.06 -13.95
C ILE A 121 7.70 10.16 -13.66
N THR A 122 7.67 8.98 -14.28
CA THR A 122 6.68 7.95 -13.94
C THR A 122 7.08 7.22 -12.66
N ARG A 123 6.13 6.59 -11.96
CA ARG A 123 6.44 5.79 -10.76
C ARG A 123 7.50 4.72 -11.04
N SER A 124 7.33 3.96 -12.13
CA SER A 124 8.31 2.94 -12.52
C SER A 124 9.71 3.53 -12.77
N LYS A 125 9.78 4.70 -13.43
CA LYS A 125 11.08 5.36 -13.66
C LYS A 125 11.68 5.89 -12.35
N LEU A 126 10.87 6.40 -11.41
CA LEU A 126 11.31 6.81 -10.08
C LEU A 126 11.96 5.64 -9.32
N LEU A 127 11.31 4.48 -9.29
CA LEU A 127 11.83 3.28 -8.63
C LEU A 127 13.17 2.84 -9.25
N HIS A 128 13.25 2.75 -10.57
CA HIS A 128 14.48 2.38 -11.28
C HIS A 128 15.63 3.37 -11.04
N VAL A 129 15.36 4.68 -11.13
CA VAL A 129 16.36 5.72 -10.87
C VAL A 129 16.86 5.63 -9.43
N THR A 130 15.98 5.39 -8.46
CA THR A 130 16.37 5.27 -7.05
C THR A 130 17.28 4.07 -6.82
N LYS A 131 16.98 2.91 -7.44
CA LYS A 131 17.86 1.72 -7.40
C LYS A 131 19.20 1.94 -8.12
N ALA A 132 19.23 2.74 -9.19
CA ALA A 132 20.46 3.08 -9.89
C ALA A 132 21.34 4.02 -9.04
N VAL A 133 20.72 5.04 -8.44
CA VAL A 133 21.39 5.97 -7.52
C VAL A 133 22.03 5.25 -6.33
N GLU A 134 21.34 4.29 -5.72
CA GLU A 134 21.90 3.48 -4.63
C GLU A 134 23.17 2.74 -5.07
N ARG A 135 23.13 2.09 -6.25
CA ARG A 135 24.28 1.38 -6.82
C ARG A 135 25.45 2.30 -7.12
N GLU A 136 25.21 3.53 -7.57
CA GLU A 136 26.28 4.51 -7.79
C GLU A 136 26.91 5.01 -6.49
N ILE A 137 26.15 5.08 -5.40
CA ILE A 137 26.64 5.59 -4.11
C ILE A 137 27.42 4.51 -3.35
N TYR A 138 26.93 3.27 -3.32
CA TYR A 138 27.53 2.19 -2.51
C TYR A 138 28.22 1.08 -3.33
N GLY A 139 28.05 1.07 -4.64
CA GLY A 139 28.65 0.08 -5.54
C GLY A 139 29.97 0.52 -6.18
N GLY A 140 30.62 1.55 -5.61
CA GLY A 140 31.95 2.02 -5.98
C GLY A 140 33.04 1.48 -5.07
#